data_AF-A0A1I7MR42-F1
#
_entry.id   AF-A0A1I7MR42-F1
#
_cell.length_a   1.000
_cell.length_b   1.000
_cell.length_c   1.000
_cell.angle_alpha   90.00
_cell.angle_beta   90.00
_cell.angle_gamma   90.00
#
_symmetry.space_group_name_H-M   'P 1'
#
loop_
_entity.id
_entity.type
_entity.pdbx_description
1 polymer ?
#
loop_
_entity_poly.entity_id
_entity_poly.type
_entity_poly.pdbx_seq_one_letter_code
_entity_poly.pdbx_strand_id
1 'polypeptide(L)'
;MAPEVALVTRGVELDVLGIGYDAITDEQRASVVEAHPRPNFKKEILAAFTEGLKDRPDTTFGNVKADVLQHFLPGFERGDFVEVIQESDWAE
;
A
#
# COMPACT_ATOMS: atom_id res chain seq x y z
N MET A 1 9.23 -19.31 -0.28
CA MET A 1 9.49 -17.99 0.37
C MET A 1 10.15 -18.29 1.70
N ALA A 2 11.26 -17.62 2.05
CA ALA A 2 11.94 -17.86 3.32
C ALA A 2 11.01 -17.47 4.50
N PRO A 3 11.07 -18.15 5.65
CA PRO A 3 10.20 -17.89 6.80
C PRO A 3 10.18 -16.42 7.24
N GLU A 4 11.31 -15.73 7.15
CA GLU A 4 11.48 -14.33 7.52
C GLU A 4 10.69 -13.41 6.57
N VAL A 5 10.71 -13.69 5.28
CA VAL A 5 9.96 -12.92 4.27
C VAL A 5 8.45 -13.10 4.47
N ALA A 6 8.03 -14.31 4.80
CA ALA A 6 6.63 -14.60 5.11
C ALA A 6 6.18 -13.86 6.38
N LEU A 7 7.01 -13.86 7.43
CA LEU A 7 6.72 -13.17 8.68
C LEU A 7 6.62 -11.64 8.48
N VAL A 8 7.55 -11.04 7.74
CA VAL A 8 7.51 -9.60 7.43
C VAL A 8 6.27 -9.25 6.60
N THR A 9 5.94 -10.07 5.60
CA THR A 9 4.72 -9.89 4.80
C THR A 9 3.47 -9.92 5.69
N ARG A 10 3.35 -10.92 6.58
CA ARG A 10 2.22 -11.00 7.51
C ARG A 10 2.13 -9.81 8.46
N GLY A 11 3.26 -9.29 8.92
CA GLY A 11 3.29 -8.08 9.74
C GLY A 11 2.66 -6.89 9.01
N VAL A 12 3.03 -6.65 7.76
CA VAL A 12 2.46 -5.55 6.94
C VAL A 12 0.98 -5.76 6.66
N GLU A 13 0.60 -6.97 6.28
CA GLU A 13 -0.79 -7.31 5.99
C GLU A 13 -1.71 -7.11 7.21
N LEU A 14 -1.25 -7.51 8.39
CA LEU A 14 -1.97 -7.27 9.65
C LEU A 14 -2.01 -5.78 9.99
N ASP A 15 -0.85 -5.13 10.02
CA ASP A 15 -0.73 -3.78 10.59
C ASP A 15 -1.32 -2.68 9.70
N VAL A 16 -1.21 -2.85 8.37
CA VAL A 16 -1.65 -1.86 7.39
C VAL A 16 -3.01 -2.21 6.82
N LEU A 17 -3.24 -3.48 6.48
CA LEU A 17 -4.45 -3.92 5.77
C LEU A 17 -5.49 -4.58 6.69
N GLY A 18 -5.13 -4.90 7.94
CA GLY A 18 -6.01 -5.61 8.88
C GLY A 18 -6.22 -7.09 8.52
N ILE A 19 -5.43 -7.65 7.60
CA ILE A 19 -5.56 -9.04 7.18
C ILE A 19 -5.02 -9.94 8.29
N GLY A 20 -5.83 -10.91 8.70
CA GLY A 20 -5.49 -11.79 9.82
C GLY A 20 -5.56 -11.09 11.18
N TYR A 21 -6.33 -9.99 11.30
CA TYR A 21 -6.52 -9.28 12.56
C TYR A 21 -6.82 -10.24 13.71
N ASP A 22 -7.83 -11.08 13.57
CA ASP A 22 -8.27 -12.04 14.60
C ASP A 22 -7.38 -13.29 14.75
N ALA A 23 -6.30 -13.41 13.98
CA ALA A 23 -5.38 -14.54 14.08
C ALA A 23 -4.46 -14.45 15.32
N ILE A 24 -4.34 -13.26 15.92
CA ILE A 24 -3.69 -13.03 17.21
C ILE A 24 -4.73 -12.56 18.23
N THR A 25 -4.44 -12.66 19.52
CA THR A 25 -5.38 -12.26 20.57
C THR A 25 -5.44 -10.74 20.74
N ASP A 26 -6.51 -10.24 21.36
CA ASP A 26 -6.60 -8.82 21.75
C ASP A 26 -5.44 -8.39 22.64
N GLU A 27 -5.02 -9.26 23.56
CA GLU A 27 -3.88 -9.02 24.47
C GLU A 27 -2.56 -8.90 23.71
N GLN A 28 -2.33 -9.77 22.72
CA GLN A 28 -1.15 -9.68 21.84
C GLN A 28 -1.16 -8.39 21.03
N ARG A 29 -2.30 -7.99 20.44
CA ARG A 29 -2.41 -6.69 19.75
C ARG A 29 -2.15 -5.52 20.69
N ALA A 30 -2.71 -5.56 21.90
CA ALA A 30 -2.57 -4.50 22.89
C ALA A 30 -1.11 -4.31 23.30
N SER A 31 -0.39 -5.40 23.62
CA SER A 31 1.03 -5.34 23.99
C SER A 31 1.92 -4.75 22.89
N VAL A 32 1.63 -5.03 21.62
CA VAL A 32 2.37 -4.44 20.48
C VAL A 32 2.13 -2.94 20.40
N VAL A 33 0.87 -2.49 20.51
CA VAL A 33 0.54 -1.05 20.44
C VAL A 33 1.01 -0.29 21.69
N GLU A 34 1.10 -0.95 22.83
CA GLU A 34 1.71 -0.40 24.04
C GLU A 34 3.23 -0.19 23.86
N ALA A 35 3.94 -1.19 23.33
CA ALA A 35 5.37 -1.10 23.06
C ALA A 35 5.70 -0.16 21.89
N HIS A 36 4.82 -0.09 20.90
CA HIS A 36 4.97 0.72 19.68
C HIS A 36 3.69 1.52 19.41
N PRO A 37 3.51 2.66 20.12
CA PRO A 37 2.35 3.52 19.92
C PRO A 37 2.25 4.01 18.47
N ARG A 38 1.03 4.02 17.93
CA ARG A 38 0.76 4.35 16.53
C ARG A 38 -0.30 5.45 16.34
N PRO A 39 -0.18 6.60 17.05
CA PRO A 39 -1.15 7.68 16.93
C PRO A 39 -1.20 8.18 15.47
N ASN A 40 -2.39 8.51 14.96
CA ASN A 40 -2.59 9.01 13.59
C ASN A 40 -2.01 8.15 12.44
N PHE A 41 -1.64 6.89 12.71
CA PHE A 41 -0.91 6.05 11.77
C PHE A 41 -1.49 6.03 10.35
N LYS A 42 -2.81 5.88 10.21
CA LYS A 42 -3.47 5.84 8.88
C LYS A 42 -3.22 7.12 8.06
N LYS A 43 -3.20 8.29 8.70
CA LYS A 43 -2.92 9.56 8.02
C LYS A 43 -1.44 9.67 7.67
N GLU A 44 -0.57 9.33 8.61
CA GLU A 44 0.88 9.46 8.45
C GLU A 44 1.45 8.47 7.42
N ILE A 45 0.98 7.22 7.39
CA ILE A 45 1.42 6.24 6.39
C ILE A 45 0.99 6.62 4.97
N LEU A 46 -0.23 7.17 4.79
CA LEU A 46 -0.70 7.64 3.48
C LEU A 46 0.08 8.88 3.03
N ALA A 47 0.39 9.80 3.95
CA ALA A 47 1.26 10.94 3.65
C ALA A 47 2.67 10.47 3.25
N ALA A 48 3.25 9.51 3.99
CA ALA A 48 4.57 8.96 3.68
C ALA A 48 4.62 8.25 2.31
N PHE A 49 3.57 7.47 1.96
CA PHE A 49 3.47 6.89 0.63
C PHE A 49 3.37 7.95 -0.46
N THR A 50 2.54 8.97 -0.26
CA THR A 50 2.40 10.08 -1.23
C THR A 50 3.74 10.76 -1.46
N GLU A 51 4.42 11.18 -0.39
CA GLU A 51 5.71 11.86 -0.46
C GLU A 51 6.80 10.99 -1.10
N GLY A 52 6.83 9.68 -0.83
CA GLY A 52 7.84 8.77 -1.37
C GLY A 52 7.66 8.41 -2.85
N LEU A 53 6.49 8.73 -3.43
CA LEU A 53 6.09 8.32 -4.78
C LEU A 53 5.83 9.48 -5.74
N LYS A 54 5.54 10.68 -5.23
CA LYS A 54 5.17 11.84 -6.07
C LYS A 54 6.20 12.22 -7.14
N ASP A 55 7.49 11.95 -6.90
CA ASP A 55 8.57 12.26 -7.84
C ASP A 55 8.83 11.12 -8.86
N ARG A 56 8.09 10.01 -8.75
CA ARG A 56 8.17 8.83 -9.63
C ARG A 56 6.81 8.15 -9.79
N PRO A 57 5.77 8.89 -10.19
CA PRO A 57 4.38 8.42 -10.16
C PRO A 57 4.16 7.19 -11.04
N ASP A 58 4.88 7.07 -12.16
CA ASP A 58 4.76 5.95 -13.12
C ASP A 58 5.12 4.59 -12.50
N THR A 59 5.92 4.56 -11.43
CA THR A 59 6.26 3.32 -10.70
C THR A 59 5.06 2.70 -9.98
N THR A 60 3.93 3.41 -9.93
CA THR A 60 2.70 2.92 -9.33
C THR A 60 1.81 2.14 -10.31
N PHE A 61 2.13 2.13 -11.61
CA PHE A 61 1.35 1.40 -12.60
C PHE A 61 1.24 -0.09 -12.22
N GLY A 62 0.00 -0.60 -12.21
CA GLY A 62 -0.29 -2.00 -11.87
C GLY A 62 -0.21 -2.35 -10.39
N ASN A 63 -0.13 -1.39 -9.46
CA ASN A 63 -0.14 -1.69 -8.02
C ASN A 63 -0.95 -0.70 -7.18
N VAL A 64 -1.25 -1.10 -5.93
CA VAL A 64 -2.14 -0.37 -5.00
C VAL A 64 -1.68 1.06 -4.68
N LYS A 65 -0.41 1.41 -4.95
CA LYS A 65 0.11 2.74 -4.65
C LYS A 65 -0.44 3.80 -5.62
N ALA A 66 -0.94 3.39 -6.79
CA ALA A 66 -1.67 4.28 -7.68
C ALA A 66 -2.92 4.84 -6.99
N ASP A 67 -3.50 4.07 -6.04
CA ASP A 67 -4.62 4.53 -5.23
C ASP A 67 -4.25 5.68 -4.32
N VAL A 68 -3.08 5.58 -3.69
CA VAL A 68 -2.58 6.63 -2.82
C VAL A 68 -2.38 7.92 -3.62
N LEU A 69 -1.68 7.84 -4.76
CA LEU A 69 -1.41 9.04 -5.56
C LEU A 69 -2.69 9.66 -6.12
N GLN A 70 -3.66 8.87 -6.58
CA GLN A 70 -4.93 9.44 -7.08
C GLN A 70 -5.71 10.19 -6.00
N HIS A 71 -5.61 9.78 -4.74
CA HIS A 71 -6.28 10.47 -3.64
C HIS A 71 -5.53 11.72 -3.17
N PHE A 72 -4.20 11.71 -3.20
CA PHE A 72 -3.39 12.69 -2.46
C PHE A 72 -2.46 13.56 -3.31
N LEU A 73 -2.24 13.23 -4.60
CA LEU A 73 -1.42 14.00 -5.52
C LEU A 73 -2.32 14.73 -6.55
N PRO A 74 -2.52 16.06 -6.42
CA PRO A 74 -3.32 16.81 -7.37
C PRO A 74 -2.81 16.69 -8.80
N GLY A 75 -3.71 16.39 -9.74
CA GLY A 75 -3.38 16.23 -11.15
C GLY A 75 -2.74 14.88 -11.52
N PHE A 76 -2.59 13.94 -10.58
CA PHE A 76 -2.18 12.59 -10.92
C PHE A 76 -3.33 11.80 -11.54
N GLU A 77 -3.10 11.30 -12.74
CA GLU A 77 -3.98 10.37 -13.45
C GLU A 77 -3.33 8.98 -13.45
N ARG A 78 -4.11 7.96 -13.08
CA ARG A 78 -3.61 6.59 -13.09
C ARG A 78 -3.53 6.13 -14.53
N GLY A 79 -2.44 5.45 -14.90
CA GLY A 79 -2.40 4.73 -16.17
C GLY A 79 -3.46 3.64 -16.22
N ASP A 80 -4.14 3.53 -17.36
CA ASP A 80 -5.11 2.47 -17.64
C ASP A 80 -4.48 1.40 -18.54
N PHE A 81 -4.39 0.17 -18.03
CA PHE A 81 -3.83 -0.94 -18.80
C PHE A 81 -4.68 -1.33 -20.01
N VAL A 82 -5.99 -1.11 -19.96
CA VAL A 82 -6.90 -1.39 -21.08
C VAL A 82 -6.66 -0.38 -22.21
N GLU A 83 -6.49 0.91 -21.89
CA GLU A 83 -6.14 1.93 -22.90
C GLU A 83 -4.80 1.62 -23.55
N VAL A 84 -3.79 1.21 -22.77
CA VAL A 84 -2.48 0.77 -23.31
C VAL A 84 -2.62 -0.36 -24.33
N ILE A 85 -3.55 -1.30 -24.13
CA ILE A 85 -3.82 -2.37 -25.09
C ILE A 85 -4.53 -1.81 -26.33
N GLN A 86 -5.55 -0.96 -26.16
CA GLN A 86 -6.32 -0.41 -27.28
C GLN A 86 -5.53 0.54 -28.17
N GLU A 87 -4.54 1.23 -27.61
CA GLU A 87 -3.66 2.17 -28.32
C GLU A 87 -2.39 1.50 -28.88
N SER A 88 -2.27 0.18 -28.75
CA SER A 88 -1.15 -0.58 -29.29
C SER A 88 -1.09 -0.49 -30.83
N ASP A 89 0.11 -0.27 -31.38
CA ASP A 89 0.36 -0.19 -32.84
C ASP A 89 0.10 -1.50 -33.60
N TRP A 90 -0.12 -2.61 -32.89
CA TRP A 90 -0.47 -3.88 -33.53
C TRP A 90 -1.80 -3.76 -34.27
N ALA A 91 -1.77 -4.07 -35.57
CA ALA A 91 -2.97 -4.08 -36.39
C ALA A 91 -3.93 -5.21 -35.96
N GLU A 92 -5.20 -4.86 -35.79
CA GLU A 92 -6.34 -5.78 -35.62
C GLU A 92 -7.24 -5.78 -36.87
#